data_AF-A0A7R9ZNW9-F1
#
_entry.id   AF-A0A7R9ZNW9-F1
#
_cell.length_a   1.000
_cell.length_b   1.000
_cell.length_c   1.000
_cell.angle_alpha   90.00
_cell.angle_beta   90.00
_cell.angle_gamma   90.00
#
_symmetry.space_group_name_H-M   'P 1'
#
loop_
_entity.id
_entity.type
_entity.pdbx_description
1 polymer ?
#
loop_
_entity_poly.entity_id
_entity_poly.type
_entity_poly.pdbx_seq_one_letter_code
_entity_poly.pdbx_strand_id
1 'polypeptide(L)'
;MWNKTPLNPPFRVLASNVDTVEFQFFSSAWGMDEVLPFVYTSYNKPASMPDQECVLDENVSSADVITHTAQCNSATNTAIVDLFIVDGPNFDPATDDANIPRCCHADAESAHDGAAVVQYVFVIDCTPSGADGAETPNRVRGLRGSSA
;
A
#
# COMPACT_ATOMS: atom_id res chain seq x y z
N MET A 1 19.52 1.02 5.06
CA MET A 1 19.39 2.18 5.97
C MET A 1 18.20 2.98 5.48
N TRP A 2 17.11 3.08 6.25
CA TRP A 2 15.82 3.63 5.78
C TRP A 2 15.88 5.16 5.65
N ASN A 3 15.64 5.69 4.45
CA ASN A 3 15.64 7.13 4.22
C ASN A 3 14.28 7.72 4.64
N LYS A 4 14.28 8.55 5.69
CA LYS A 4 13.06 9.14 6.30
C LYS A 4 12.66 10.44 5.61
N THR A 5 12.46 10.43 4.30
CA THR A 5 11.89 11.61 3.64
C THR A 5 10.39 11.62 3.92
N PRO A 6 9.83 12.66 4.58
CA PRO A 6 8.40 12.77 4.78
C PRO A 6 7.76 13.10 3.43
N LEU A 7 7.45 12.06 2.66
CA LEU A 7 6.44 12.15 1.62
C LEU A 7 5.09 12.19 2.33
N ASN A 8 4.22 13.14 1.99
CA ASN A 8 2.81 13.03 2.36
C ASN A 8 2.37 11.64 1.87
N PRO A 9 2.02 10.71 2.77
CA PRO A 9 1.72 9.37 2.33
C PRO A 9 0.50 9.46 1.40
N PRO A 10 0.54 8.84 0.22
CA PRO A 10 -0.55 8.81 -0.77
C PRO A 10 -1.61 7.83 -0.29
N PHE A 11 -2.08 8.06 0.92
CA PHE A 11 -2.81 7.11 1.70
C PHE A 11 -3.70 7.90 2.65
N ARG A 12 -5.00 7.62 2.64
CA ARG A 12 -5.94 8.15 3.62
C ARG A 12 -6.83 7.03 4.14
N VAL A 13 -7.16 7.11 5.42
CA VAL A 13 -8.14 6.21 6.04
C VAL A 13 -9.50 6.89 5.99
N LEU A 14 -10.49 6.20 5.45
CA LEU A 14 -11.86 6.68 5.35
C LEU A 14 -12.67 6.34 6.58
N ALA A 15 -12.56 5.09 7.04
CA ALA A 15 -13.25 4.56 8.19
C ALA A 15 -12.38 3.51 8.87
N SER A 16 -12.49 3.40 10.18
CA SER A 16 -11.79 2.38 10.96
C SER A 16 -12.67 1.94 12.11
N ASN A 17 -12.67 0.66 12.41
CA ASN A 17 -13.25 0.08 13.62
C ASN A 17 -12.30 -1.00 14.15
N VAL A 18 -12.76 -1.79 15.13
CA VAL A 18 -11.91 -2.83 15.76
C VAL A 18 -11.64 -4.03 14.85
N ASP A 19 -12.45 -4.20 13.80
CA ASP A 19 -12.39 -5.34 12.88
C ASP A 19 -11.78 -4.96 11.53
N THR A 20 -12.06 -3.77 11.00
CA THR A 20 -11.68 -3.38 9.63
C THR A 20 -11.25 -1.93 9.52
N VAL A 21 -10.39 -1.67 8.54
CA VAL A 21 -10.01 -0.33 8.07
C VAL A 21 -10.37 -0.19 6.60
N GLU A 22 -11.15 0.82 6.27
CA GLU A 22 -11.37 1.27 4.89
C GLU A 22 -10.37 2.39 4.55
N PHE A 23 -9.64 2.24 3.45
CA PHE A 23 -8.59 3.16 3.06
C PHE A 23 -8.57 3.42 1.57
N GLN A 24 -7.91 4.51 1.19
CA GLN A 24 -7.66 4.89 -0.18
C GLN A 24 -6.22 5.26 -0.42
N PHE A 25 -5.72 4.96 -1.61
CA PHE A 25 -4.49 5.57 -2.12
C PHE A 25 -4.76 6.39 -3.39
N PHE A 26 -3.90 7.36 -3.64
CA PHE A 26 -4.02 8.29 -4.76
C PHE A 26 -2.62 8.69 -5.23
N SER A 27 -2.36 8.51 -6.52
CA SER A 27 -1.01 8.60 -7.07
C SER A 27 -0.47 10.02 -7.19
N SER A 28 -1.36 11.02 -7.19
CA SER A 28 -0.99 12.45 -7.17
C SER A 28 -0.12 12.86 -5.98
N ALA A 29 -0.20 12.15 -4.83
CA ALA A 29 0.66 12.46 -3.68
C ALA A 29 2.11 12.00 -3.85
N TRP A 30 2.42 11.14 -4.83
CA TRP A 30 3.80 10.80 -5.20
C TRP A 30 4.46 11.84 -6.12
N GLY A 31 3.75 12.92 -6.49
CA GLY A 31 4.26 13.88 -7.48
C GLY A 31 4.44 13.26 -8.87
N MET A 32 3.69 12.19 -9.14
CA MET A 32 3.69 11.49 -10.41
C MET A 32 2.56 12.04 -11.27
N ASP A 33 2.93 12.75 -12.34
CA ASP A 33 1.99 13.22 -13.36
C ASP A 33 1.68 12.14 -14.41
N GLU A 34 2.34 10.99 -14.30
CA GLU A 34 2.24 9.86 -15.23
C GLU A 34 1.40 8.71 -14.68
N VAL A 35 0.92 7.87 -15.60
CA VAL A 35 0.16 6.66 -15.28
C VAL A 35 1.09 5.60 -14.71
N LEU A 36 0.76 5.08 -13.53
CA LEU A 36 1.44 3.93 -12.95
C LEU A 36 0.96 2.66 -13.64
N PRO A 37 1.86 1.87 -14.27
CA PRO A 37 1.44 0.72 -15.06
C PRO A 37 0.86 -0.38 -14.18
N PHE A 38 1.49 -0.65 -13.04
CA PHE A 38 1.06 -1.69 -12.10
C PHE A 38 1.22 -1.24 -10.64
N VAL A 39 0.15 -1.37 -9.87
CA VAL A 39 0.14 -1.20 -8.41
C VAL A 39 -0.41 -2.48 -7.80
N TYR A 40 0.37 -3.12 -6.93
CA TYR A 40 -0.09 -4.27 -6.15
C TYR A 40 -0.39 -3.82 -4.72
N THR A 41 -1.59 -4.12 -4.24
CA THR A 41 -2.04 -3.81 -2.89
C THR A 41 -2.25 -5.10 -2.12
N SER A 42 -1.51 -5.28 -1.02
CA SER A 42 -1.54 -6.49 -0.21
C SER A 42 -1.95 -6.20 1.23
N TYR A 43 -2.91 -6.95 1.78
CA TYR A 43 -3.43 -6.76 3.13
C TYR A 43 -4.13 -8.02 3.65
N ASN A 44 -4.39 -8.11 4.96
CA ASN A 44 -5.13 -9.25 5.52
C ASN A 44 -6.63 -9.17 5.18
N LYS A 45 -7.21 -10.29 4.71
CA LYS A 45 -8.65 -10.39 4.45
C LYS A 45 -9.49 -10.43 5.72
N PRO A 46 -10.77 -10.05 5.65
CA PRO A 46 -11.71 -10.32 6.73
C PRO A 46 -11.78 -11.78 7.13
N ALA A 47 -12.03 -12.01 8.43
CA ALA A 47 -11.77 -13.25 9.19
C ALA A 47 -12.35 -14.58 8.64
N SER A 48 -13.07 -14.55 7.52
CA SER A 48 -13.52 -15.74 6.79
C SER A 48 -12.43 -16.37 5.89
N MET A 49 -11.30 -15.70 5.64
CA MET A 49 -10.17 -16.24 4.89
C MET A 49 -8.84 -15.95 5.61
N PRO A 50 -8.06 -16.96 6.02
CA PRO A 50 -6.78 -16.76 6.71
C PRO A 50 -5.64 -16.25 5.81
N ASP A 51 -5.92 -16.00 4.53
CA ASP A 51 -4.92 -15.63 3.53
C ASP A 51 -4.85 -14.10 3.32
N GLN A 52 -3.67 -13.65 2.94
CA GLN A 52 -3.42 -12.28 2.47
C GLN A 52 -4.19 -12.04 1.17
N GLU A 53 -4.96 -10.96 1.09
CA GLU A 53 -5.46 -10.44 -0.17
C GLU A 53 -4.32 -9.77 -0.90
N CYS A 54 -4.25 -9.99 -2.21
CA CYS A 54 -3.51 -9.09 -3.06
C CYS A 54 -4.33 -8.71 -4.28
N VAL A 55 -4.39 -7.41 -4.54
CA VAL A 55 -5.11 -6.81 -5.66
C VAL A 55 -4.09 -6.20 -6.59
N LEU A 56 -4.26 -6.43 -7.89
CA LEU A 56 -3.53 -5.72 -8.93
C LEU A 56 -4.44 -4.64 -9.51
N ASP A 57 -3.96 -3.40 -9.47
CA ASP A 57 -4.54 -2.26 -10.17
C ASP A 57 -3.62 -1.88 -11.34
N GLU A 58 -4.15 -1.88 -12.56
CA GLU A 58 -3.40 -1.56 -13.78
C GLU A 58 -3.73 -0.15 -14.27
N ASN A 59 -2.74 0.53 -14.86
CA ASN A 59 -2.90 1.86 -15.48
C ASN A 59 -3.49 2.92 -14.52
N VAL A 60 -3.00 2.98 -13.29
CA VAL A 60 -3.45 3.91 -12.26
C VAL A 60 -2.98 5.33 -12.58
N SER A 61 -3.89 6.20 -12.98
CA SER A 61 -3.63 7.62 -13.28
C SER A 61 -3.61 8.48 -12.01
N SER A 62 -3.08 9.71 -12.12
CA SER A 62 -3.03 10.70 -11.03
C SER A 62 -4.39 11.14 -10.49
N ALA A 63 -5.46 10.93 -11.28
CA ALA A 63 -6.84 11.24 -10.91
C ALA A 63 -7.57 10.07 -10.24
N ASP A 64 -7.01 8.86 -10.29
CA ASP A 64 -7.65 7.67 -9.75
C ASP A 64 -7.60 7.65 -8.22
N VAL A 65 -8.72 7.23 -7.64
CA VAL A 65 -8.88 7.03 -6.20
C VAL A 65 -9.33 5.60 -5.99
N ILE A 66 -8.42 4.77 -5.50
CA ILE A 66 -8.65 3.34 -5.34
C ILE A 66 -8.96 3.08 -3.86
N THR A 67 -10.03 2.34 -3.59
CA THR A 67 -10.55 2.08 -2.24
C THR A 67 -10.48 0.60 -1.92
N HIS A 68 -9.96 0.26 -0.74
CA HIS A 68 -9.89 -1.10 -0.24
C HIS A 68 -10.33 -1.18 1.23
N THR A 69 -10.57 -2.40 1.70
CA THR A 69 -10.88 -2.69 3.10
C THR A 69 -9.96 -3.78 3.61
N ALA A 70 -9.12 -3.44 4.60
CA ALA A 70 -8.23 -4.38 5.27
C ALA A 70 -8.82 -4.83 6.61
N GLN A 71 -8.57 -6.09 6.97
CA GLN A 71 -8.91 -6.63 8.29
C GLN A 71 -7.83 -6.27 9.32
N CYS A 72 -8.31 -5.91 10.50
CA CYS A 72 -7.50 -5.67 11.67
C CYS A 72 -7.00 -6.98 12.29
N ASN A 73 -5.72 -7.01 12.65
CA ASN A 73 -5.17 -8.06 13.47
C ASN A 73 -5.65 -7.86 14.92
N SER A 74 -6.41 -8.82 15.45
CA SER A 74 -7.01 -8.73 16.79
C SER A 74 -5.99 -8.75 17.93
N ALA A 75 -4.78 -9.26 17.72
CA ALA A 75 -3.73 -9.30 18.73
C ALA A 75 -2.98 -7.96 18.84
N THR A 76 -2.75 -7.27 17.72
CA THR A 76 -2.02 -5.98 17.70
C THR A 76 -2.93 -4.78 17.60
N ASN A 77 -4.21 -5.00 17.28
CA ASN A 77 -5.20 -3.96 16.96
C ASN A 77 -4.72 -3.03 15.83
N THR A 78 -4.09 -3.62 14.80
CA THR A 78 -3.58 -2.88 13.63
C THR A 78 -3.91 -3.61 12.33
N ALA A 79 -4.09 -2.84 11.26
CA ALA A 79 -4.08 -3.33 9.89
C ALA A 79 -2.72 -3.00 9.26
N ILE A 80 -2.17 -3.93 8.49
CA ILE A 80 -0.95 -3.73 7.71
C ILE A 80 -1.34 -3.81 6.23
N VAL A 81 -0.97 -2.77 5.48
CA VAL A 81 -1.19 -2.66 4.04
C VAL A 81 0.16 -2.45 3.38
N ASP A 82 0.52 -3.31 2.44
CA ASP A 82 1.69 -3.16 1.59
C ASP A 82 1.25 -2.71 0.19
N LEU A 83 1.80 -1.60 -0.30
CA LEU A 83 1.68 -1.18 -1.70
C LEU A 83 3.01 -1.44 -2.41
N PHE A 84 2.97 -2.08 -3.56
CA PHE A 84 4.10 -2.25 -4.46
C PHE A 84 3.80 -1.54 -5.77
N ILE A 85 4.70 -0.68 -6.21
CA ILE A 85 4.55 0.07 -7.46
C ILE A 85 5.68 -0.34 -8.37
N VAL A 86 5.34 -0.77 -9.59
CA VAL A 86 6.31 -1.22 -10.58
C VAL A 86 6.51 -0.15 -11.65
N ASP A 87 7.77 0.03 -12.05
CA ASP A 87 8.18 0.81 -13.22
C ASP A 87 7.65 2.26 -13.21
N GLY A 88 7.71 2.90 -12.03
CA GLY A 88 7.39 4.31 -11.88
C GLY A 88 8.48 5.21 -12.48
N PRO A 89 8.14 6.37 -13.07
CA PRO A 89 9.07 7.23 -13.81
C PRO A 89 10.21 7.82 -12.97
N ASN A 90 10.08 7.78 -11.65
CA ASN A 90 11.04 8.34 -10.70
C ASN A 90 11.76 7.26 -9.87
N PHE A 91 11.65 6.00 -10.27
CA PHE A 91 12.26 4.89 -9.55
C PHE A 91 13.58 4.49 -10.18
N ASP A 92 14.54 4.14 -9.34
CA ASP A 92 15.86 3.70 -9.76
C ASP A 92 15.96 2.18 -9.58
N PRO A 93 15.97 1.39 -10.66
CA PRO A 93 16.05 -0.07 -10.58
C PRO A 93 17.26 -0.58 -9.81
N ALA A 94 18.32 0.22 -9.64
CA ALA A 94 19.49 -0.16 -8.86
C ALA A 94 19.29 -0.05 -7.34
N THR A 95 18.25 0.67 -6.90
CA THR A 95 17.97 0.89 -5.46
C THR A 95 16.53 0.60 -5.05
N ASP A 96 15.64 0.45 -6.03
CA ASP A 96 14.22 0.12 -5.88
C ASP A 96 13.98 -1.25 -6.49
N ASP A 97 14.17 -2.29 -5.70
CA ASP A 97 14.12 -3.69 -6.11
C ASP A 97 13.24 -4.52 -5.17
N ALA A 98 12.19 -3.92 -4.60
CA ALA A 98 11.32 -4.61 -3.64
C ALA A 98 10.64 -5.86 -4.25
N ASN A 99 10.64 -6.96 -3.49
CA ASN A 99 10.03 -8.22 -3.92
C ASN A 99 8.51 -8.19 -3.73
N ILE A 100 7.77 -8.34 -4.83
CA ILE A 100 6.30 -8.49 -4.81
C ILE A 100 5.97 -9.91 -4.29
N PRO A 101 5.10 -10.05 -3.27
CA PRO A 101 4.73 -11.36 -2.73
C PRO A 101 4.09 -12.26 -3.79
N ARG A 102 4.33 -13.58 -3.71
CA ARG A 102 3.73 -14.56 -4.63
C ARG A 102 2.19 -14.53 -4.65
N CYS A 103 1.54 -14.16 -3.55
CA CYS A 103 0.08 -14.01 -3.53
C CYS A 103 -0.42 -12.89 -4.47
N CYS A 104 0.43 -11.89 -4.74
CA CYS A 104 0.15 -10.82 -5.70
C CYS A 104 0.44 -11.19 -7.14
N HIS A 105 1.27 -12.22 -7.34
CA HIS A 105 1.86 -12.50 -8.63
C HIS A 105 2.34 -13.95 -8.74
N ALA A 106 1.40 -14.89 -8.67
CA ALA A 106 1.70 -16.31 -8.61
C ALA A 106 2.39 -16.86 -9.88
N ASP A 107 2.16 -16.22 -11.04
CA ASP A 107 2.56 -16.74 -12.35
C ASP A 107 3.71 -15.96 -13.02
N ALA A 108 4.31 -14.99 -12.33
CA ALA A 108 5.13 -14.01 -13.02
C ALA A 108 6.29 -13.45 -12.19
N GLU A 109 7.06 -14.34 -11.56
CA GLU A 109 8.42 -14.00 -11.09
C GLU A 109 9.26 -13.32 -12.20
N SER A 110 8.88 -13.43 -13.48
CA SER A 110 9.50 -12.78 -14.63
C SER A 110 8.79 -11.57 -15.24
N ALA A 111 7.56 -11.18 -14.87
CA ALA A 111 6.88 -10.10 -15.63
C ALA A 111 7.45 -8.70 -15.36
N HIS A 112 8.24 -8.56 -14.29
CA HIS A 112 8.87 -7.30 -13.90
C HIS A 112 10.39 -7.41 -13.79
N ASP A 113 10.99 -8.40 -14.45
CA ASP A 113 12.45 -8.60 -14.47
C ASP A 113 13.14 -7.35 -15.03
N GLY A 114 13.93 -6.68 -14.17
CA GLY A 114 14.65 -5.45 -14.51
C GLY A 114 13.85 -4.16 -14.34
N ALA A 115 12.58 -4.23 -13.92
CA ALA A 115 11.80 -3.05 -13.54
C ALA A 115 12.13 -2.61 -12.10
N ALA A 116 12.07 -1.31 -11.87
CA ALA A 116 12.16 -0.78 -10.51
C ALA A 116 10.87 -1.06 -9.74
N VAL A 117 10.99 -1.58 -8.52
CA VAL A 117 9.86 -1.84 -7.64
C VAL A 117 10.05 -1.14 -6.31
N VAL A 118 9.10 -0.29 -5.95
CA VAL A 118 9.07 0.38 -4.65
C VAL A 118 7.97 -0.22 -3.80
N GLN A 119 8.31 -0.60 -2.56
CA GLN A 119 7.33 -0.98 -1.54
C GLN A 119 7.06 0.21 -0.60
N TYR A 120 5.79 0.43 -0.29
CA TYR A 120 5.32 1.26 0.81
C TYR A 120 4.54 0.40 1.81
N VAL A 121 4.99 0.39 3.06
CA VAL A 121 4.28 -0.29 4.15
C VAL A 121 3.45 0.72 4.93
N PHE A 122 2.18 0.43 5.21
CA PHE A 122 1.32 1.24 6.04
C PHE A 122 0.82 0.42 7.22
N VAL A 123 1.11 0.89 8.43
CA VAL A 123 0.59 0.33 9.68
C VAL A 123 -0.50 1.27 10.18
N ILE A 124 -1.71 0.76 10.34
CA ILE A 124 -2.90 1.55 10.63
C ILE A 124 -3.49 1.04 11.94
N ASP A 125 -3.79 1.96 12.86
CA ASP A 125 -4.43 1.60 14.12
C ASP A 125 -5.93 1.34 13.90
N CYS A 126 -6.40 0.22 14.43
CA CYS A 126 -7.79 -0.21 14.32
C CYS A 126 -8.61 0.32 15.49
N THR A 127 -8.89 1.62 15.44
CA THR A 127 -9.73 2.28 16.44
C THR A 127 -10.97 2.82 15.78
N PRO A 128 -12.16 2.74 16.43
CA PRO A 128 -13.36 3.40 15.94
C PRO A 128 -13.04 4.85 15.57
N SER A 129 -13.17 5.19 14.28
CA SER A 129 -13.07 6.57 13.85
C SER A 129 -14.13 7.37 14.60
N GLY A 130 -13.71 8.38 15.37
CA GLY A 130 -14.65 9.25 16.09
C GLY A 130 -15.69 9.81 15.11
N ALA A 131 -16.93 9.99 15.58
CA ALA A 131 -18.10 10.37 14.78
C ALA A 131 -17.97 11.69 13.99
N ASP A 132 -16.85 12.40 14.12
CA ASP A 132 -16.66 13.77 13.64
C ASP A 132 -15.76 13.88 12.39
N GLY A 133 -15.42 12.76 11.72
CA GLY A 133 -14.62 12.81 10.49
C GLY A 133 -13.25 13.46 10.66
N ALA A 134 -12.77 13.55 11.90
CA ALA A 134 -11.46 14.08 12.21
C ALA A 134 -10.41 13.08 11.75
N GLU A 135 -9.52 13.53 10.86
CA GLU A 135 -8.25 12.89 10.49
C GLU A 135 -7.44 12.65 11.77
N THR A 136 -7.77 11.58 12.50
CA THR A 136 -6.85 11.06 13.49
C THR A 136 -5.63 10.64 12.68
N PRO A 137 -4.43 11.11 13.00
CA PRO A 137 -3.23 10.68 12.32
C PRO A 137 -3.01 9.23 12.73
N ASN A 138 -3.68 8.32 12.03
CA ASN A 138 -3.24 6.96 11.90
C ASN A 138 -1.75 7.08 11.60
N ARG A 139 -0.91 6.46 12.44
CA ARG A 139 0.54 6.56 12.30
C ARG A 139 0.97 5.76 11.08
N VAL A 140 0.68 6.30 9.92
CA VAL A 140 1.01 5.80 8.60
C VAL A 140 2.53 5.92 8.48
N ARG A 141 3.24 4.85 8.84
CA ARG A 141 4.70 4.76 8.70
C ARG A 141 5.05 4.16 7.34
N GLY A 142 4.99 4.98 6.30
CA GLY A 142 5.54 4.62 5.00
C GLY A 142 7.03 4.30 5.11
N LEU A 143 7.40 3.05 4.86
CA LEU A 143 8.80 2.63 4.69
C LEU A 143 9.01 2.29 3.22
N ARG A 144 9.98 2.97 2.57
CA ARG A 144 10.50 2.58 1.25
C ARG A 144 11.57 1.52 1.45
N GLY A 145 11.30 0.31 0.98
CA GLY A 145 12.19 -0.85 1.08
C GLY A 145 12.82 -1.23 -0.26
N SER A 146 13.98 -1.87 -0.18
CA SER A 146 14.71 -2.51 -1.29
C SER A 146 15.05 -3.95 -0.86
N SER A 147 15.02 -4.91 -1.78
CA SER A 147 15.48 -6.29 -1.59
C SER A 147 17.00 -6.32 -1.69
N ALA A 148 17.68 -6.11 -0.57
CA ALA A 148 19.15 -6.12 -0.47
C ALA A 148 19.88 -7.23 -1.26
#